data_AF-A0A7X7JXT8-F1
#
_entry.id   AF-A0A7X7JXT8-F1
#
_cell.length_a   1.000
_cell.length_b   1.000
_cell.length_c   1.000
_cell.angle_alpha   90.00
_cell.angle_beta   90.00
_cell.angle_gamma   90.00
#
_symmetry.space_group_name_H-M   'P 1'
#
loop_
_entity.id
_entity.type
_entity.pdbx_description
1 polymer ?
#
loop_
_entity_poly.entity_id
_entity_poly.type
_entity_poly.pdbx_seq_one_letter_code
_entity_poly.pdbx_strand_id
1 'polypeptide(L)' 'MAGITNAAYRRLCAEQGAGLYVCEMITSRGLVEGDEATKRMLVFDDLETVRSVQLYGT' A
#
# COMPACT_ATOMS: atom_id res chain seq x y z
N MET A 1 -4.87 3.40 5.84
CA MET A 1 -5.65 4.66 5.86
C MET A 1 -5.43 5.39 4.55
N ALA A 2 -6.48 5.60 3.76
CA ALA A 2 -6.36 6.28 2.46
C ALA A 2 -5.77 7.69 2.64
N GLY A 3 -4.80 8.05 1.79
CA GLY A 3 -4.04 9.30 1.83
C GLY A 3 -2.94 9.36 2.89
N ILE A 4 -2.81 8.38 3.79
CA ILE A 4 -1.82 8.42 4.89
C ILE A 4 -0.82 7.27 4.75
N THR A 5 -1.28 6.02 4.62
CA THR A 5 -0.42 4.83 4.69
C THR A 5 0.26 4.50 3.35
N ASN A 6 0.81 5.51 2.69
CA ASN A 6 1.63 5.38 1.48
C ASN A 6 3.01 4.78 1.81
N ALA A 7 3.81 4.47 0.78
CA ALA A 7 5.12 3.84 0.97
C ALA A 7 6.07 4.64 1.88
N ALA A 8 6.10 5.97 1.73
CA ALA A 8 6.95 6.83 2.57
C ALA A 8 6.56 6.78 4.05
N TYR A 9 5.25 6.80 4.36
CA TYR A 9 4.78 6.67 5.73
C TYR A 9 5.06 5.28 6.30
N ARG A 10 4.86 4.22 5.52
CA ARG A 10 5.13 2.84 5.96
C ARG A 10 6.62 2.62 6.22
N ARG A 11 7.50 3.21 5.41
CA ARG A 11 8.94 3.23 5.66
C ARG A 11 9.27 3.87 7.01
N LEU A 12 8.70 5.05 7.30
CA LEU A 12 8.91 5.70 8.61
C LEU A 12 8.43 4.80 9.74
N CYS A 13 7.29 4.12 9.61
CA CYS A 13 6.83 3.15 10.60
C CYS A 13 7.81 1.98 10.78
N ALA A 14 8.38 1.45 9.69
CA ALA A 14 9.36 0.38 9.74
C ALA A 14 10.64 0.81 10.48
N GLU A 15 11.11 2.04 10.23
CA GLU A 15 12.27 2.62 10.93
C GLU A 15 12.04 2.76 12.45
N GLN A 16 10.79 2.88 12.91
CA GLN A 16 10.43 2.92 14.33
C GLN A 16 10.18 1.54 14.96
N GLY A 17 10.43 0.45 14.22
CA GLY A 17 10.19 -0.92 14.72
C GLY A 17 8.72 -1.33 14.76
N ALA A 18 7.85 -0.71 13.96
CA ALA A 18 6.47 -1.16 13.81
C ALA A 18 6.42 -2.58 13.21
N GLY A 19 5.53 -3.43 13.75
CA GLY A 19 5.46 -4.85 13.36
C GLY A 19 4.84 -5.10 11.98
N LEU A 20 3.63 -4.57 11.74
CA LEU A 20 2.93 -4.71 10.45
C LEU A 20 2.29 -3.39 10.07
N TYR A 21 2.45 -3.01 8.82
CA TYR A 21 1.81 -1.85 8.20
C TYR A 21 1.01 -2.31 6.99
N VAL A 22 -0.10 -1.62 6.74
CA VAL A 22 -1.04 -1.91 5.65
C VAL A 22 -1.03 -0.76 4.66
N CYS A 23 -0.97 -1.06 3.36
CA CYS A 23 -1.08 -0.04 2.33
C CYS A 23 -2.43 0.69 2.35
N GLU A 24 -2.56 1.72 1.52
CA GLU A 24 -3.86 2.34 1.28
C GLU A 24 -4.87 1.34 0.68
N MET A 25 -6.16 1.65 0.77
CA MET A 25 -7.17 0.79 0.15
C MET A 25 -7.04 0.86 -1.37
N ILE A 26 -6.86 -0.29 -2.00
CA ILE A 26 -6.74 -0.46 -3.45
C ILE A 26 -8.03 -1.04 -4.01
N THR A 27 -8.55 -0.45 -5.08
CA THR A 27 -9.74 -0.99 -5.76
C THR A 27 -9.39 -2.30 -6.46
N SER A 28 -10.17 -3.37 -6.19
CA SER A 28 -10.02 -4.64 -6.89
C SER A 28 -10.26 -4.49 -8.40
N ARG A 29 -11.22 -3.64 -8.78
CA ARG A 29 -11.53 -3.35 -10.18
C ARG A 29 -10.39 -2.63 -10.89
N GLY A 30 -9.85 -1.57 -10.30
CA GLY A 30 -8.72 -0.84 -10.90
C GLY A 30 -7.47 -1.70 -11.03
N LEU A 31 -7.27 -2.66 -10.12
CA LEU A 31 -6.18 -3.63 -10.24
C LEU A 31 -6.38 -4.58 -11.43
N VAL A 32 -7.59 -5.11 -11.61
CA VAL A 32 -7.94 -6.01 -12.74
C VAL A 32 -7.90 -5.29 -14.08
N GLU A 33 -8.40 -4.05 -14.14
CA GLU A 33 -8.45 -3.24 -15.36
C GLU A 33 -7.09 -2.57 -15.67
N GLY A 34 -6.11 -2.68 -14.77
CA GLY A 34 -4.78 -2.12 -14.96
C GLY A 34 -4.74 -0.59 -14.92
N ASP A 35 -5.60 0.04 -14.12
CA ASP A 35 -5.66 1.49 -13.93
C ASP A 35 -4.32 2.05 -13.43
N GLU A 36 -3.87 3.15 -14.05
CA GLU A 36 -2.60 3.79 -13.74
C GLU A 36 -2.59 4.46 -12.36
N ALA A 37 -3.73 4.96 -11.87
CA ALA A 37 -3.81 5.49 -10.51
C ALA A 37 -3.63 4.36 -9.49
N THR A 38 -4.31 3.24 -9.70
CA THR A 38 -4.16 2.02 -8.89
C THR A 38 -2.71 1.52 -8.87
N LYS A 39 -2.04 1.45 -10.03
CA LYS A 39 -0.62 1.05 -10.10
C LYS A 39 0.31 2.00 -9.33
N ARG A 40 0.06 3.32 -9.41
CA ARG A 40 0.84 4.32 -8.66
C ARG A 40 0.68 4.19 -7.15
N MET A 41 -0.46 3.72 -6.67
CA MET A 41 -0.70 3.45 -5.25
C MET A 41 -0.06 2.13 -4.79
N LEU A 42 0.05 1.15 -5.70
CA LEU A 42 0.61 -0.17 -5.44
C LEU A 42 2.16 -0.17 -5.51
N VAL A 43 2.77 0.71 -4.72
CA VAL A 43 4.23 0.86 -4.62
C VAL A 43 4.71 0.48 -3.22
N PHE A 44 5.88 -0.16 -3.16
CA PHE A 44 6.51 -0.63 -1.94
C PHE A 44 7.95 -0.13 -1.87
N ASP A 45 8.40 0.24 -0.69
CA ASP A 45 9.82 0.54 -0.44
C ASP A 45 10.62 -0.77 -0.32
N ASP A 46 11.92 -0.72 -0.65
CA ASP A 46 12.81 -1.88 -0.58
C ASP A 46 12.97 -2.43 0.85
N LEU A 47 12.72 -1.60 1.87
CA LEU A 47 12.73 -2.00 3.28
C LEU A 47 11.48 -2.81 3.69
N GLU A 48 10.44 -2.86 2.86
CA GLU A 48 9.21 -3.62 3.14
C GLU A 48 9.42 -5.12 2.86
N THR A 49 9.86 -5.86 3.88
CA THR A 49 10.05 -7.34 3.81
C THR A 49 8.73 -8.10 3.76
N VAL A 50 7.68 -7.54 4.36
CA VAL A 50 6.30 -8.04 4.27
C VAL A 50 5.47 -7.00 3.53
N ARG A 51 4.93 -7.38 2.37
CA ARG A 51 4.11 -6.52 1.52
C ARG A 51 2.64 -6.85 1.72
N SER A 52 1.87 -5.87 2.18
CA SER A 52 0.45 -6.01 2.44
C SER A 52 -0.35 -5.24 1.40
N VAL A 53 -1.47 -5.82 0.96
CA VAL A 53 -2.42 -5.17 0.04
C VAL A 53 -3.82 -5.24 0.65
N GLN A 54 -4.42 -4.09 0.93
CA GLN A 54 -5.81 -4.00 1.36
C GLN A 54 -6.70 -3.72 0.14
N LEU A 55 -7.49 -4.70 -0.26
CA LEU A 55 -8.42 -4.57 -1.39
C LEU A 55 -9.82 -4.17 -0.92
N TYR A 56 -10.54 -3.41 -1.76
CA TYR A 56 -11.97 -3.19 -1.63
C TYR A 56 -12.66 -3.38 -2.99
N GLY A 57 -13.92 -3.81 -2.94
CA GLY A 57 -14.77 -4.09 -4.10
C GLY A 57 -16.14 -4.55 -3.65
N THR A 58 -17.05 -4.69 -4.61
CA THR A 58 -18.41 -5.24 -4.44
C THR A 58 -18.50 -6.63 -5.05
#